data_AF-A0A3L7XY02-F1
#
_entry.id   AF-A0A3L7XY02-F1
#
_cell.length_a   1.000
_cell.length_b   1.000
_cell.length_c   1.000
_cell.angle_alpha   90.00
_cell.angle_beta   90.00
_cell.angle_gamma   90.00
#
_symmetry.space_group_name_H-M   'P 1'
#
loop_
_entity.id
_entity.type
_entity.pdbx_description
1 polymer ?
#
loop_
_entity_poly.entity_id
_entity_poly.type
_entity_poly.pdbx_seq_one_letter_code
_entity_poly.pdbx_strand_id
1 'polypeptide(L)'
;MKARMLRALPSTGDRLRAGAIFLVALIFLIALARSLIGAIQANTEISRLRDENAALAQRAEALTAERILLDDAAFLDLVARGYNLGSPVERPFVLAADAPELPVDAPGSAERRLGAATPQRSPIDVWLEVLFGG
;
A
#
# COMPACT_ATOMS: atom_id res chain seq x y z
N MET A 1 -68.10 -3.19 -47.53
CA MET A 1 -67.06 -2.68 -48.44
C MET A 1 -65.68 -2.88 -47.81
N LYS A 2 -64.93 -3.91 -48.21
CA LYS A 2 -63.57 -4.19 -47.71
C LYS A 2 -62.56 -3.55 -48.66
N ALA A 3 -61.98 -2.41 -48.28
CA ALA A 3 -60.84 -1.83 -48.99
C ALA A 3 -59.61 -2.71 -48.71
N ARG A 4 -59.20 -3.46 -49.74
CA ARG A 4 -58.04 -4.35 -49.72
C ARG A 4 -56.79 -3.47 -49.84
N MET A 5 -56.05 -3.32 -48.74
CA MET A 5 -54.72 -2.71 -48.75
C MET A 5 -53.80 -3.57 -49.63
N LEU A 6 -53.64 -3.20 -50.90
CA LEU A 6 -52.62 -3.76 -51.77
C LEU A 6 -51.29 -3.11 -51.39
N ARG A 7 -50.55 -3.78 -50.51
CA ARG A 7 -49.17 -3.42 -50.17
C ARG A 7 -48.34 -3.60 -51.43
N ALA A 8 -47.99 -2.49 -52.08
CA ALA A 8 -47.09 -2.50 -53.23
C ALA A 8 -45.79 -3.22 -52.83
N LEU A 9 -45.42 -4.26 -53.57
CA LEU A 9 -44.16 -4.96 -53.36
C LEU A 9 -43.01 -3.98 -53.67
N PRO A 10 -42.04 -3.82 -52.76
CA PRO A 10 -40.94 -2.88 -52.95
C PRO A 10 -40.20 -3.18 -54.25
N SER A 11 -39.98 -2.15 -55.05
CA SER A 11 -39.28 -2.29 -56.32
C SER A 11 -37.83 -2.69 -56.08
N THR A 12 -37.16 -3.28 -57.08
CA THR A 12 -35.75 -3.65 -57.00
C THR A 12 -34.87 -2.44 -56.62
N GLY A 13 -35.24 -1.23 -57.07
CA GLY A 13 -34.56 0.01 -56.71
C GLY A 13 -34.71 0.39 -55.23
N ASP A 14 -35.88 0.18 -54.62
CA ASP A 14 -36.10 0.45 -53.20
C ASP A 14 -35.30 -0.51 -52.31
N ARG A 15 -35.19 -1.78 -52.74
CA ARG A 15 -34.37 -2.80 -52.05
C ARG A 15 -32.89 -2.47 -52.10
N LEU A 16 -32.38 -1.98 -53.24
CA LEU A 16 -31.00 -1.55 -53.38
C LEU A 16 -30.68 -0.32 -52.53
N ARG A 17 -31.59 0.67 -52.48
CA ARG A 17 -31.44 1.86 -51.62
C ARG A 17 -31.44 1.49 -50.14
N ALA A 18 -32.37 0.62 -49.72
CA ALA A 18 -32.42 0.12 -48.35
C ALA A 18 -31.13 -0.65 -47.98
N GLY A 19 -30.61 -1.47 -48.89
CA GLY A 19 -29.33 -2.17 -48.72
C GLY A 19 -28.15 -1.21 -48.58
N ALA A 20 -28.10 -0.16 -49.40
CA ALA A 20 -27.04 0.85 -49.34
C ALA A 20 -27.08 1.64 -48.02
N ILE A 21 -28.27 2.07 -47.56
CA ILE A 21 -28.44 2.74 -46.27
C ILE A 21 -28.01 1.83 -45.13
N PHE A 22 -28.40 0.56 -45.16
CA PHE A 22 -28.00 -0.41 -44.16
C PHE A 22 -26.48 -0.59 -44.11
N LEU A 23 -25.84 -0.69 -45.27
CA LEU A 23 -24.39 -0.84 -45.36
C LEU A 23 -23.64 0.38 -44.82
N VAL A 24 -24.11 1.60 -45.13
CA VAL A 24 -23.55 2.84 -44.57
C VAL A 24 -23.73 2.88 -43.05
N ALA A 25 -24.92 2.54 -42.55
CA ALA A 25 -25.18 2.49 -41.11
C ALA A 25 -24.27 1.46 -40.41
N LEU A 26 -24.06 0.29 -41.02
CA LEU A 26 -23.17 -0.74 -40.49
C LEU A 26 -21.72 -0.24 -40.43
N ILE A 27 -21.21 0.37 -41.49
CA ILE A 27 -19.86 0.95 -41.52
C ILE A 27 -19.72 2.03 -40.44
N PHE A 28 -20.72 2.90 -40.30
CA PHE A 28 -20.72 3.94 -39.29
C PHE A 28 -20.66 3.37 -37.87
N LEU A 29 -21.47 2.33 -37.58
CA LEU A 29 -21.45 1.66 -36.27
C LEU A 29 -20.08 1.04 -35.97
N ILE A 30 -19.43 0.41 -36.97
CA ILE A 30 -18.09 -0.16 -36.82
C ILE A 30 -17.06 0.95 -36.52
N ALA A 31 -17.10 2.06 -37.26
CA ALA A 31 -16.19 3.18 -37.05
C ALA A 31 -16.41 3.84 -35.66
N LEU A 32 -17.67 4.01 -35.27
CA LEU A 32 -18.05 4.54 -33.96
C LEU A 32 -17.55 3.63 -32.82
N ALA A 33 -17.75 2.31 -32.94
CA ALA A 33 -17.26 1.35 -31.96
C ALA A 33 -15.73 1.43 -31.81
N ARG A 34 -15.00 1.51 -32.93
CA ARG A 34 -13.54 1.69 -32.92
C ARG A 34 -13.11 2.98 -32.24
N SER A 35 -13.81 4.09 -32.51
CA SER A 35 -13.54 5.39 -31.88
C SER A 35 -13.77 5.33 -30.37
N LEU A 36 -14.87 4.71 -29.92
CA LEU A 36 -15.18 4.53 -28.50
C LEU A 36 -14.12 3.69 -27.79
N ILE A 37 -13.68 2.58 -28.39
CA ILE A 37 -12.63 1.73 -27.82
C ILE A 37 -11.33 2.50 -27.67
N GLY A 38 -10.92 3.26 -28.70
CA GLY A 38 -9.72 4.09 -28.64
C GLY A 38 -9.79 5.16 -27.55
N ALA A 39 -10.94 5.83 -27.41
CA ALA A 39 -11.16 6.83 -26.37
C ALA A 39 -11.13 6.22 -24.95
N ILE A 40 -11.74 5.04 -24.76
CA ILE A 40 -11.72 4.32 -23.48
C ILE A 40 -10.29 3.92 -23.12
N GLN A 41 -9.53 3.35 -24.07
CA GLN A 41 -8.14 2.95 -23.84
C GLN A 41 -7.25 4.14 -23.47
N ALA A 42 -7.38 5.27 -24.17
CA ALA A 42 -6.66 6.49 -23.83
C ALA A 42 -7.03 7.00 -22.43
N ASN A 43 -8.31 6.96 -22.06
CA ASN A 43 -8.76 7.41 -20.74
C ASN A 43 -8.31 6.47 -19.61
N THR A 44 -8.28 5.16 -19.85
CA THR A 44 -7.74 4.19 -18.89
C THR A 44 -6.24 4.40 -18.69
N GLU A 45 -5.50 4.69 -19.76
CA GLU A 45 -4.07 4.97 -19.67
C GLU A 45 -3.79 6.27 -18.90
N ILE A 46 -4.55 7.33 -19.19
CA ILE A 46 -4.46 8.60 -18.45
C ILE A 46 -4.76 8.39 -16.96
N SER A 47 -5.79 7.60 -16.64
CA SER A 47 -6.15 7.30 -15.25
C SER A 47 -5.03 6.51 -14.56
N ARG A 48 -4.49 5.49 -15.23
CA ARG A 48 -3.35 4.69 -14.75
C ARG A 48 -2.13 5.57 -14.46
N LEU A 49 -1.76 6.46 -15.40
CA LEU A 49 -0.64 7.38 -15.24
C LEU A 49 -0.86 8.39 -14.10
N ARG A 50 -2.10 8.81 -13.83
CA ARG A 50 -2.42 9.68 -12.69
C ARG A 50 -2.24 8.94 -11.37
N ASP A 51 -2.73 7.70 -11.29
CA ASP A 51 -2.60 6.87 -10.09
C ASP A 51 -1.12 6.53 -9.81
N GLU A 52 -0.35 6.20 -10.85
CA GLU A 52 1.09 5.98 -10.76
C GLU A 52 1.84 7.25 -10.28
N ASN A 53 1.53 8.42 -10.84
CA ASN A 53 2.13 9.67 -10.40
C ASN A 53 1.77 10.03 -8.95
N ALA A 54 0.53 9.79 -8.53
CA ALA A 54 0.11 10.01 -7.14
C ALA A 54 0.89 9.09 -6.17
N ALA A 55 1.06 7.82 -6.54
CA ALA A 55 1.85 6.88 -5.75
C ALA A 55 3.34 7.27 -5.70
N LEU A 56 3.92 7.74 -6.82
CA LEU A 56 5.29 8.23 -6.87
C LEU A 56 5.49 9.49 -6.02
N ALA A 57 4.53 10.43 -6.05
CA ALA A 57 4.57 11.63 -5.24
C ALA A 57 4.56 11.30 -3.74
N GLN A 58 3.70 10.38 -3.31
CA GLN A 58 3.66 9.91 -1.91
C GLN A 58 4.99 9.28 -1.47
N ARG A 59 5.62 8.47 -2.34
CA ARG A 59 6.93 7.88 -2.06
C ARG A 59 8.02 8.94 -1.96
N ALA A 60 8.01 9.93 -2.85
CA ALA A 60 8.96 11.02 -2.83
C ALA A 60 8.83 11.85 -1.54
N GLU A 61 7.60 12.10 -1.08
CA GLU A 61 7.34 12.80 0.18
C GLU A 61 7.83 11.99 1.40
N ALA A 62 7.52 10.69 1.46
CA ALA A 62 8.00 9.81 2.53
C ALA A 62 9.53 9.74 2.59
N LEU A 63 10.20 9.57 1.44
CA LEU A 63 11.66 9.55 1.37
C LEU A 63 12.29 10.90 1.72
N THR A 64 11.62 12.01 1.40
CA THR A 64 12.07 13.35 1.78
C THR A 64 11.98 13.54 3.29
N ALA A 65 10.90 13.10 3.92
CA ALA A 65 10.76 13.12 5.38
C ALA A 65 11.83 12.26 6.06
N GLU A 66 12.10 11.07 5.54
CA GLU A 66 13.16 10.19 6.05
C GLU A 66 14.55 10.82 5.87
N ARG A 67 14.82 11.46 4.73
CA ARG A 67 16.07 12.18 4.50
C ARG A 67 16.27 13.31 5.51
N ILE A 68 15.22 14.08 5.82
CA ILE A 68 15.29 15.16 6.83
C ILE A 68 15.69 14.58 8.20
N LEU A 69 15.17 13.41 8.58
CA LEU A 69 15.55 12.73 9.81
C LEU A 69 17.02 12.28 9.79
N LEU A 70 17.50 11.77 8.66
CA LEU A 70 18.88 11.33 8.52
C LEU A 70 19.89 12.49 8.44
N ASP A 71 19.48 13.66 7.95
CA ASP A 71 20.29 14.89 7.94
C ASP A 71 20.34 15.57 9.33
N ASP A 72 19.55 15.09 10.30
CA ASP A 72 19.61 15.60 11.67
C ASP A 72 20.93 15.18 12.35
N ALA A 73 21.76 16.18 12.65
CA ALA A 73 23.03 15.99 13.33
C ALA A 73 22.88 15.23 14.66
N ALA A 74 21.76 15.42 15.39
CA ALA A 74 21.52 14.70 16.65
C ALA A 74 21.32 13.19 16.43
N PHE A 75 20.68 12.81 15.31
CA PHE A 75 20.51 11.41 14.94
C PHE A 75 21.85 10.79 14.51
N LEU A 76 22.64 11.50 13.71
CA LEU A 76 23.97 11.06 13.30
C LEU A 76 24.91 10.90 14.50
N ASP A 77 24.87 11.81 15.47
CA ASP A 77 25.61 11.70 16.73
C ASP A 77 25.18 10.47 17.54
N LEU A 78 23.88 10.17 17.60
CA LEU A 78 23.36 8.98 18.28
C LEU A 78 23.84 7.69 17.61
N VAL A 79 23.81 7.62 16.28
CA VAL A 79 24.33 6.45 15.54
C VAL A 79 25.84 6.34 15.73
N ALA A 80 26.57 7.45 15.62
CA ALA A 80 28.01 7.49 15.83
C ALA A 80 28.41 6.99 17.22
N ARG A 81 27.66 7.35 18.27
CA ARG A 81 27.82 6.79 19.63
C ARG A 81 27.74 5.27 19.67
N GLY A 82 26.77 4.68 18.96
CA GLY A 82 26.62 3.22 18.88
C GLY A 82 27.82 2.49 18.26
N TYR A 83 28.59 3.18 17.42
CA TYR A 83 29.81 2.66 16.79
C TYR A 83 31.11 3.16 17.45
N ASN A 84 31.05 3.83 18.61
CA ASN A 84 32.19 4.50 19.26
C ASN A 84 32.86 5.57 18.38
N LEU A 85 32.14 6.15 17.43
CA LEU A 85 32.56 7.26 16.57
C LEU A 85 31.98 8.62 17.02
N GLY A 86 31.34 8.65 18.20
CA GLY A 86 30.75 9.85 18.80
C GLY A 86 31.79 10.87 19.29
N SER A 87 31.35 11.81 20.14
CA SER A 87 32.23 12.88 20.62
C SER A 87 33.43 12.31 21.40
N PRO A 88 34.64 12.87 21.25
CA PRO A 88 35.81 12.46 22.04
C PRO A 88 35.65 12.71 23.55
N VAL A 89 34.61 13.45 23.96
CA VAL A 89 34.29 13.73 25.38
C VAL A 89 33.23 12.78 25.93
N GLU A 90 32.60 11.95 25.08
CA GLU A 90 31.57 11.02 25.52
C GLU A 90 32.15 9.81 26.24
N ARG A 91 31.53 9.46 27.38
CA ARG A 91 31.82 8.20 28.06
C ARG A 91 30.89 7.11 27.53
N PRO A 92 31.43 5.97 27.09
CA PRO A 92 30.61 4.82 26.74
C PRO A 92 29.72 4.43 27.93
N PHE A 93 28.43 4.20 27.70
CA PHE A 93 27.53 3.56 28.67
C PHE A 93 27.81 2.04 28.71
N VAL A 94 29.03 1.68 29.10
CA VAL A 94 29.46 0.30 29.25
C VAL A 94 29.75 0.09 30.73
N LEU A 95 29.20 -0.99 31.29
CA LEU A 95 29.55 -1.41 32.63
C LEU A 95 31.04 -1.76 32.63
N ALA A 96 31.77 -1.31 33.66
CA ALA A 96 33.15 -1.73 33.84
C ALA A 96 33.22 -3.27 33.86
N ALA A 97 34.33 -3.85 33.37
CA ALA A 97 34.45 -5.30 33.28
C ALA A 97 34.35 -6.01 34.66
N ASP A 98 34.60 -5.27 35.73
CA ASP A 98 34.51 -5.66 37.13
C ASP A 98 33.25 -5.12 37.83
N ALA A 99 32.29 -4.58 37.07
CA ALA A 99 31.04 -4.10 37.65
C ALA A 99 30.29 -5.28 38.29
N PRO A 100 29.76 -5.10 39.52
CA PRO A 100 28.96 -6.13 40.16
C PRO A 100 27.71 -6.45 39.32
N GLU A 101 27.29 -7.71 39.36
CA GLU A 101 26.09 -8.16 38.66
C GLU A 101 24.89 -7.30 39.09
N LEU A 102 24.06 -6.92 38.12
CA LEU A 102 22.86 -6.17 38.41
C LEU A 102 21.92 -7.02 39.28
N PRO A 103 21.29 -6.43 40.31
CA PRO A 103 20.23 -7.09 41.05
C PRO A 103 19.15 -7.65 40.11
N VAL A 104 18.56 -8.77 40.50
CA VAL A 104 17.52 -9.46 39.70
C VAL A 104 16.36 -8.53 39.31
N ASP A 105 16.02 -7.60 40.19
CA ASP A 105 14.94 -6.64 40.04
C ASP A 105 15.38 -5.31 39.40
N ALA A 106 16.65 -5.14 39.05
CA ALA A 106 17.11 -3.92 38.40
C ALA A 106 16.67 -3.87 36.93
N PRO A 107 16.26 -2.69 36.41
CA PRO A 107 16.04 -2.51 34.98
C PRO A 107 17.35 -2.76 34.21
N GLY A 108 17.30 -3.61 33.19
CA GLY A 108 18.48 -4.04 32.43
C GLY A 108 19.23 -5.25 33.01
N SER A 109 18.74 -5.86 34.10
CA SER A 109 19.25 -7.13 34.61
C SER A 109 19.07 -8.25 33.58
N ALA A 110 19.90 -9.31 33.69
CA ALA A 110 19.80 -10.47 32.80
C ALA A 110 18.42 -11.15 32.86
N GLU A 111 17.79 -11.15 34.05
CA GLU A 111 16.47 -11.75 34.28
C GLU A 111 15.30 -10.91 33.75
N ARG A 112 15.45 -9.58 33.64
CA ARG A 112 14.43 -8.69 33.05
C ARG A 112 14.66 -8.36 31.58
N ARG A 113 15.66 -8.96 30.93
CA ARG A 113 15.93 -8.73 29.51
C ARG A 113 14.76 -9.21 28.65
N LEU A 114 14.44 -8.48 27.58
CA LEU A 114 13.46 -8.93 26.58
C LEU A 114 13.89 -10.28 26.01
N GLY A 115 13.09 -11.33 26.23
CA GLY A 115 13.39 -12.72 25.87
C GLY A 115 14.02 -13.57 26.97
N ALA A 116 14.23 -13.03 28.18
CA ALA A 116 14.60 -13.82 29.35
C ALA A 116 13.48 -14.85 29.64
N ALA A 117 13.87 -16.10 29.87
CA ALA A 117 12.95 -17.17 30.20
C ALA A 117 12.28 -16.87 31.53
N THR A 118 11.13 -16.21 31.49
CA THR A 118 10.30 -16.06 32.68
C THR A 118 9.80 -17.45 33.05
N PRO A 119 9.93 -17.92 34.30
CA PRO A 119 9.27 -19.15 34.71
C PRO A 119 7.78 -19.00 34.45
N GLN A 120 7.28 -19.73 33.45
CA GLN A 120 5.88 -19.74 33.07
C GLN A 120 5.10 -20.40 34.20
N ARG A 121 4.65 -19.63 35.19
CA ARG A 121 3.71 -20.13 36.20
C ARG A 121 2.43 -20.52 35.48
N SER A 122 1.91 -21.70 35.78
CA SER A 122 0.62 -22.10 35.24
C SER A 122 -0.44 -21.09 35.72
N PRO A 123 -1.35 -20.63 34.84
CA PRO A 123 -2.44 -19.77 35.27
C PRO A 123 -3.22 -20.35 36.45
N ILE A 124 -3.36 -21.68 36.54
CA ILE A 124 -4.05 -22.33 37.65
C ILE A 124 -3.31 -22.14 38.99
N ASP A 125 -1.99 -22.16 39.00
CA ASP A 125 -1.19 -21.98 40.22
C ASP A 125 -1.36 -20.56 40.77
N VAL A 126 -1.40 -19.56 39.88
CA VAL A 126 -1.67 -18.16 40.23
C VAL A 126 -3.09 -18.00 40.78
N TRP A 127 -4.09 -18.66 40.17
CA TRP A 127 -5.47 -18.63 40.69
C TRP A 127 -5.60 -19.31 42.04
N LEU A 128 -4.91 -20.44 42.27
CA LEU A 128 -4.93 -21.13 43.55
C LEU A 128 -4.28 -20.29 44.65
N GLU A 129 -3.15 -19.62 44.38
CA GLU A 129 -2.48 -18.71 45.31
C GLU A 129 -3.39 -17.53 45.71
N VAL A 130 -4.09 -16.94 44.73
CA VAL A 130 -5.04 -15.83 44.95
C VAL A 130 -6.28 -16.29 45.75
N LEU A 131 -6.80 -17.48 45.47
CA LEU A 131 -8.03 -17.97 46.09
C LEU A 131 -7.82 -18.57 47.49
N PHE A 132 -6.65 -19.13 47.76
CA PHE A 132 -6.37 -19.87 49.00
C PHE A 132 -5.28 -19.24 49.87
N GLY A 133 -4.65 -18.16 49.42
CA GLY A 133 -3.65 -17.40 50.19
C GLY A 133 -2.36 -18.20 50.37
N GLY A 134 -1.45 -18.07 49.41
CA GLY A 134 -0.05 -18.44 49.59
C GLY A 134 0.68 -17.58 50.61
#